data_AF-A0A524HVN4-F1
#
_entry.id   AF-A0A524HVN4-F1
#
_cell.length_a   1.000
_cell.length_b   1.000
_cell.length_c   1.000
_cell.angle_alpha   90.00
_cell.angle_beta   90.00
_cell.angle_gamma   90.00
#
_symmetry.space_group_name_H-M   'P 1'
#
loop_
_entity.id
_entity.type
_entity.pdbx_description
1 polymer ?
#
loop_
_entity_poly.entity_id
_entity_poly.type
_entity_poly.pdbx_seq_one_letter_code
_entity_poly.pdbx_strand_id
1 'polypeptide(L)'
;MNGAPATYRLTHLQRLEAESIHILREVVAEFANPVMLYSIGKDSSVMLHLAMKAFYPSKPPFPLLHVDTTWKFREMISFRDSTAKTLGVNLLVHTN
;
A
#
# COMPACT_ATOMS: atom_id res chain seq x y z
N MET A 1 -31.50 34.48 5.20
CA MET A 1 -30.34 34.55 4.28
C MET A 1 -29.95 33.12 3.94
N ASN A 2 -30.10 32.72 2.67
CA ASN A 2 -29.87 31.36 2.20
C ASN A 2 -28.37 31.15 1.96
N GLY A 3 -27.69 30.43 2.85
CA GLY A 3 -26.35 29.91 2.59
C GLY A 3 -26.48 28.67 1.72
N ALA A 4 -26.14 28.76 0.43
CA ALA A 4 -26.03 27.58 -0.42
C ALA A 4 -25.01 26.60 0.19
N PRO A 5 -25.27 25.28 0.19
CA PRO A 5 -24.31 24.32 0.73
C PRO A 5 -23.01 24.42 -0.07
N ALA A 6 -21.89 24.61 0.63
CA ALA A 6 -20.57 24.57 0.01
C ALA A 6 -20.36 23.19 -0.62
N THR A 7 -20.25 23.13 -1.95
CA THR A 7 -19.97 21.89 -2.66
C THR A 7 -18.56 21.43 -2.31
N TYR A 8 -18.44 20.47 -1.40
CA TYR A 8 -17.15 19.92 -0.99
C TYR A 8 -16.55 19.12 -2.14
N ARG A 9 -15.73 19.76 -2.99
CA ARG A 9 -14.98 19.07 -4.04
C ARG A 9 -13.66 18.57 -3.46
N LEU A 10 -13.46 17.26 -3.55
CA LEU A 10 -12.16 16.67 -3.28
C LEU A 10 -11.12 17.24 -4.23
N THR A 11 -9.90 17.45 -3.71
CA THR A 11 -8.75 17.71 -4.57
C THR A 11 -8.44 16.49 -5.44
N HIS A 12 -7.63 16.69 -6.48
CA HIS A 12 -7.23 15.60 -7.36
C HIS A 12 -6.61 14.42 -6.60
N LEU A 13 -5.66 14.69 -5.68
CA LEU A 13 -4.99 13.64 -4.89
C LEU A 13 -5.93 12.97 -3.89
N GLN A 14 -6.85 13.72 -3.27
CA GLN A 14 -7.86 13.12 -2.37
C GLN A 14 -8.76 12.15 -3.12
N ARG A 15 -9.15 12.48 -4.36
CA ARG A 15 -9.95 11.59 -5.20
C ARG A 15 -9.18 10.30 -5.54
N LEU A 16 -7.93 10.43 -6.00
CA LEU A 16 -7.09 9.27 -6.33
C LEU A 16 -6.81 8.38 -5.13
N GLU A 17 -6.59 8.98 -3.95
CA GLU A 17 -6.39 8.25 -2.70
C GLU A 17 -7.66 7.48 -2.31
N ALA A 18 -8.83 8.12 -2.35
CA ALA A 18 -10.10 7.46 -2.02
C ALA A 18 -10.40 6.29 -2.96
N GLU A 19 -10.18 6.48 -4.26
CA GLU A 19 -10.36 5.44 -5.29
C GLU A 19 -9.40 4.26 -5.07
N SER A 20 -8.13 4.55 -4.81
CA SER A 20 -7.13 3.51 -4.54
C SER A 20 -7.42 2.71 -3.27
N ILE A 21 -7.85 3.38 -2.19
CA ILE A 21 -8.27 2.72 -0.95
C ILE A 21 -9.48 1.82 -1.18
N HIS A 22 -10.45 2.28 -1.98
CA HIS A 22 -11.62 1.48 -2.32
C HIS A 22 -11.21 0.20 -3.05
N ILE A 23 -10.38 0.30 -4.09
CA ILE A 23 -9.87 -0.85 -4.85
C ILE A 23 -9.15 -1.85 -3.94
N LEU A 24 -8.29 -1.39 -3.03
CA LEU A 24 -7.59 -2.27 -2.09
C LEU A 24 -8.55 -3.03 -1.16
N ARG A 25 -9.63 -2.39 -0.73
CA ARG A 25 -10.65 -3.01 0.15
C ARG A 25 -11.49 -4.04 -0.60
N GLU A 26 -11.87 -3.75 -1.85
CA GLU A 26 -12.61 -4.72 -2.68
C GLU A 26 -11.79 -5.98 -2.93
N VAL A 27 -10.49 -5.84 -3.24
CA VAL A 27 -9.60 -7.00 -3.39
C VAL A 27 -9.56 -7.87 -2.13
N VAL A 28 -9.54 -7.26 -0.94
CA VAL A 28 -9.58 -8.01 0.32
C VAL A 28 -10.95 -8.64 0.58
N ALA A 29 -12.04 -8.02 0.13
CA ALA A 29 -13.38 -8.55 0.27
C ALA A 29 -13.64 -9.75 -0.66
N GLU A 30 -13.06 -9.75 -1.85
CA GLU A 30 -13.37 -10.74 -2.90
C GLU A 30 -12.35 -11.88 -3.03
N PHE A 31 -11.10 -11.69 -2.60
CA PHE A 31 -10.03 -12.67 -2.79
C PHE A 31 -9.55 -13.27 -1.47
N ALA A 32 -9.36 -14.60 -1.45
CA ALA A 32 -8.97 -15.33 -0.24
C ALA A 32 -7.48 -15.20 0.12
N ASN A 33 -6.59 -15.04 -0.88
CA ASN A 33 -5.13 -14.99 -0.66
C ASN A 33 -4.47 -13.86 -1.48
N PRO A 34 -4.84 -12.59 -1.28
CA PRO A 34 -4.20 -11.49 -1.98
C PRO A 34 -2.76 -11.29 -1.49
N VAL A 35 -1.93 -10.72 -2.36
CA VAL A 35 -0.55 -10.31 -2.05
C VAL A 35 -0.27 -8.96 -2.69
N MET A 36 0.50 -8.12 -2.00
CA MET A 36 0.97 -6.86 -2.57
C MET A 36 2.42 -7.00 -3.05
N LEU A 37 2.64 -6.85 -4.36
CA LEU A 37 3.98 -6.81 -4.92
C LEU A 37 4.71 -5.54 -4.45
N TYR A 38 5.82 -5.72 -3.73
CA TYR A 38 6.60 -4.65 -3.14
C TYR A 38 8.03 -4.65 -3.68
N SER A 39 8.30 -3.78 -4.65
CA SER A 39 9.59 -3.71 -5.35
C SER A 39 10.60 -2.77 -4.70
N ILE A 40 10.20 -2.04 -3.65
CA ILE A 40 10.96 -0.98 -2.97
C ILE A 40 11.10 0.30 -3.82
N GLY A 41 10.41 0.37 -4.95
CA GLY A 41 10.34 1.57 -5.79
C GLY A 41 9.28 2.56 -5.31
N LYS A 42 9.32 3.79 -5.85
CA LYS A 42 8.41 4.90 -5.49
C LYS A 42 6.93 4.50 -5.55
N ASP A 43 6.51 3.79 -6.61
CA ASP A 43 5.10 3.48 -6.83
C ASP A 43 4.63 2.43 -5.83
N SER A 44 5.44 1.39 -5.59
CA SER A 44 5.14 0.37 -4.58
C SER A 44 5.15 0.92 -3.15
N SER A 45 5.95 1.96 -2.87
CA SER A 45 5.95 2.65 -1.58
C SER A 45 4.69 3.51 -1.37
N VAL A 46 4.20 4.18 -2.42
CA VAL A 46 2.90 4.87 -2.37
C VAL A 46 1.78 3.86 -2.18
N MET A 47 1.82 2.74 -2.89
CA MET A 47 0.81 1.68 -2.74
C MET A 47 0.81 1.07 -1.33
N LEU A 48 1.98 0.84 -0.73
CA LEU A 48 2.11 0.43 0.66
C LEU A 48 1.52 1.46 1.62
N HIS A 49 1.79 2.75 1.41
CA HIS A 49 1.19 3.83 2.20
C HIS A 49 -0.35 3.82 2.11
N LEU A 50 -0.90 3.68 0.90
CA LEU A 50 -2.34 3.59 0.67
C LEU A 50 -2.94 2.34 1.33
N ALA A 51 -2.27 1.20 1.31
CA ALA A 51 -2.70 -0.01 2.02
C ALA A 51 -2.74 0.22 3.54
N MET A 52 -1.71 0.84 4.12
CA MET A 52 -1.73 1.17 5.55
C MET A 52 -2.92 2.08 5.90
N LYS A 53 -3.27 3.03 5.03
CA LYS A 53 -4.47 3.88 5.21
C LYS A 53 -5.78 3.13 5.01
N ALA A 54 -5.83 2.22 4.04
CA ALA A 54 -7.04 1.45 3.73
C ALA A 54 -7.49 0.57 4.90
N PHE A 55 -6.54 0.05 5.69
CA PHE A 55 -6.83 -0.92 6.75
C PHE A 55 -6.60 -0.39 8.18
N TYR A 56 -6.18 0.86 8.34
CA TYR A 56 -6.08 1.50 9.65
C TYR A 56 -7.41 1.36 10.44
N PRO A 57 -7.38 1.06 11.76
CA PRO A 57 -6.21 0.95 12.64
C PRO A 57 -5.48 -0.40 12.59
N SER A 58 -5.99 -1.35 11.82
CA SER A 58 -5.36 -2.67 11.64
C SER A 58 -4.29 -2.63 10.55
N LYS A 59 -3.51 -3.72 10.45
CA LYS A 59 -2.57 -3.92 9.35
C LYS A 59 -3.30 -4.44 8.12
N PRO A 60 -2.77 -4.24 6.90
CA PRO A 60 -3.30 -4.87 5.70
C PRO A 60 -3.37 -6.40 5.88
N PRO A 61 -4.51 -7.05 5.59
CA PRO A 61 -4.70 -8.49 5.81
C PRO A 61 -4.10 -9.34 4.69
N PHE A 62 -2.95 -8.92 4.16
CA PHE A 62 -2.19 -9.62 3.13
C PHE A 62 -0.69 -9.38 3.31
N PRO A 63 0.16 -10.34 2.91
CA PRO A 63 1.59 -10.14 2.91
C PRO A 63 2.03 -9.20 1.78
N LEU A 64 3.22 -8.63 1.95
CA LEU A 64 4.02 -8.09 0.85
C LEU A 64 4.81 -9.24 0.20
N LEU A 65 5.04 -9.17 -1.11
CA LEU A 65 5.93 -10.07 -1.82
C LEU A 65 7.00 -9.28 -2.58
N HIS A 66 8.24 -9.63 -2.33
CA HIS A 66 9.39 -9.14 -3.07
C HIS A 66 10.01 -10.26 -3.90
N VAL A 67 10.10 -10.07 -5.21
CA VAL A 67 10.90 -10.93 -6.09
C VAL A 67 12.30 -10.34 -6.16
N ASP A 68 13.26 -11.03 -5.52
CA ASP A 68 14.66 -10.60 -5.43
C ASP A 68 15.46 -11.16 -6.61
N THR A 69 16.06 -10.27 -7.38
CA THR A 69 16.92 -10.62 -8.51
C THR A 69 18.39 -10.76 -8.10
N THR A 70 18.75 -10.50 -6.84
CA THR A 70 20.12 -10.45 -6.30
C THR A 70 21.00 -9.29 -6.81
N TRP A 71 20.48 -8.45 -7.70
CA TRP A 71 21.21 -7.31 -8.31
C TRP A 71 20.87 -5.95 -7.68
N LYS A 72 20.04 -5.91 -6.63
CA LYS A 72 19.65 -4.65 -5.97
C LYS A 72 20.75 -4.15 -5.04
N PHE A 73 20.85 -2.83 -4.90
CA PHE A 73 21.71 -2.20 -3.90
C PHE A 73 21.39 -2.69 -2.49
N ARG A 74 22.43 -2.92 -1.69
CA ARG A 74 22.28 -3.42 -0.31
C ARG A 74 21.45 -2.49 0.56
N GLU A 75 21.53 -1.19 0.28
CA GLU A 75 20.76 -0.13 0.93
C GLU A 75 19.25 -0.29 0.65
N MET A 76 18.87 -0.66 -0.57
CA MET A 76 17.47 -0.92 -0.91
C MET A 76 16.93 -2.11 -0.13
N ILE A 77 17.70 -3.18 -0.04
CA ILE A 77 17.34 -4.38 0.74
C ILE A 77 17.20 -4.03 2.22
N SER A 78 18.15 -3.27 2.78
CA SER A 78 18.10 -2.82 4.17
C SER A 78 16.89 -1.92 4.44
N PHE A 79 16.54 -1.05 3.50
CA PHE A 79 15.35 -0.20 3.57
C PHE A 79 14.05 -1.02 3.49
N ARG A 80 13.98 -2.03 2.61
CA ARG A 80 12.85 -2.97 2.50
C ARG A 80 12.57 -3.64 3.84
N ASP A 81 13.61 -4.26 4.42
CA ASP A 81 13.49 -5.10 5.61
C ASP A 81 13.13 -4.25 6.82
N SER A 82 13.75 -3.07 6.96
CA SER A 82 13.43 -2.12 8.03
C SER A 82 12.02 -1.53 7.91
N THR A 83 11.57 -1.23 6.69
CA THR A 83 10.20 -0.73 6.43
C THR A 83 9.15 -1.77 6.82
N ALA A 84 9.29 -3.01 6.36
CA ALA A 84 8.37 -4.09 6.67
C ALA A 84 8.31 -4.36 8.18
N LYS A 85 9.48 -4.39 8.85
CA LYS A 85 9.60 -4.56 10.30
C LYS A 85 8.91 -3.41 11.07
N THR A 86 9.14 -2.17 10.66
CA THR A 86 8.61 -0.97 11.35
C THR A 86 7.08 -0.91 11.25
N LEU A 87 6.53 -1.22 10.08
CA LEU A 87 5.07 -1.30 9.86
C LEU A 87 4.47 -2.60 10.42
N GLY A 88 5.31 -3.58 10.75
CA GLY A 88 4.93 -4.88 11.25
C GLY A 88 4.13 -5.72 10.24
N VAL A 89 4.35 -5.50 8.95
CA VAL A 89 3.70 -6.26 7.86
C VAL A 89 4.56 -7.48 7.50
N ASN A 90 3.89 -8.58 7.13
CA ASN A 90 4.61 -9.78 6.69
C ASN A 90 5.22 -9.53 5.30
N LEU A 91 6.50 -9.86 5.13
CA LEU A 91 7.22 -9.72 3.87
C LEU A 91 7.73 -11.09 3.42
N LEU A 92 7.17 -11.58 2.32
CA LEU A 92 7.65 -12.75 1.61
C LEU A 92 8.75 -12.32 0.63
N VAL A 93 9.83 -13.09 0.59
CA VAL A 93 10.92 -12.88 -0.37
C VAL A 93 11.05 -14.15 -1.20
N HIS A 94 11.04 -13.99 -2.52
CA HIS A 94 11.25 -15.07 -3.47
C HIS A 94 12.46 -14.77 -4.34
N THR A 95 13.34 -15.74 -4.52
CA THR A 95 14.52 -15.67 -5.40
C THR A 95 14.43 -16.84 -6.37
N ASN A 96 14.59 -16.57 -7.67
CA ASN A 96 14.62 -17.59 -8.71
C ASN A 96 15.99 -18.25 -8.83
#